data_AF-A0A382XNJ2-F1
#
_entry.id   AF-A0A382XNJ2-F1
#
_cell.length_a   1.000
_cell.length_b   1.000
_cell.length_c   1.000
_cell.angle_alpha   90.00
_cell.angle_beta   90.00
_cell.angle_gamma   90.00
#
_symmetry.space_group_name_H-M   'P 1'
#
loop_
_entity.id
_entity.type
_entity.pdbx_description
1 polymer ?
#
loop_
_entity_poly.entity_id
_entity_poly.type
_entity_poly.pdbx_seq_one_letter_code
_entity_poly.pdbx_strand_id
1 'polypeptide(L)'
;MIKFFSGKAQERLINILAFILGLFHLLSVSGILVLSTMVVRVFHLTLIFGLIFLGSLSHDSRYWSLRFIVAVSLCLLAFFTGTYLLIRWETVALSGGVTNWFDIVVG
;
A
#
# COMPACT_ATOMS: atom_id res chain seq x y z
N MET A 1 25.29 16.35 0.75
CA MET A 1 24.34 17.04 1.66
C MET A 1 22.90 16.49 1.61
N ILE A 2 22.62 15.33 0.98
CA ILE A 2 21.27 14.74 0.88
C ILE A 2 21.02 13.64 1.93
N LYS A 3 22.07 13.23 2.67
CA LYS A 3 22.08 12.06 3.57
C LYS A 3 21.27 12.18 4.86
N PHE A 4 20.90 13.39 5.31
CA PHE A 4 20.27 13.59 6.63
C PHE A 4 18.75 13.82 6.56
N PHE A 5 18.22 14.22 5.40
CA PHE A 5 16.80 14.53 5.25
C PHE A 5 15.94 13.28 5.00
N SER A 6 16.54 12.22 4.44
CA SER A 6 15.78 11.04 4.01
C SER A 6 15.30 10.16 5.16
N GLY A 7 16.10 9.96 6.22
CA GLY A 7 15.71 9.10 7.35
C GLY A 7 14.52 9.65 8.13
N LYS A 8 14.56 10.93 8.50
CA LYS A 8 13.46 11.59 9.23
C LYS A 8 12.16 11.65 8.42
N ALA A 9 12.24 11.87 7.11
CA ALA A 9 11.07 11.89 6.25
C ALA A 9 10.46 10.50 6.11
N GLN A 10 11.29 9.47 5.93
CA GLN A 10 10.86 8.07 5.87
C GLN A 10 10.19 7.62 7.18
N GLU A 11 10.81 7.91 8.33
CA GLU A 11 10.23 7.60 9.66
C GLU A 11 8.86 8.26 9.85
N ARG A 12 8.73 9.55 9.47
CA ARG A 12 7.44 10.25 9.52
C ARG A 12 6.39 9.58 8.63
N LEU A 13 6.76 9.20 7.41
CA LEU A 13 5.85 8.50 6.49
C LEU A 13 5.42 7.14 7.04
N ILE A 14 6.35 6.34 7.57
CA ILE A 14 6.06 5.04 8.18
C ILE A 14 5.12 5.23 9.38
N ASN A 15 5.39 6.20 10.25
CA ASN A 15 4.55 6.48 11.41
C ASN A 15 3.12 6.89 11.00
N ILE A 16 2.99 7.76 9.99
CA ILE A 16 1.68 8.16 9.46
C ILE A 16 0.95 6.96 8.85
N LEU A 17 1.62 6.16 8.03
CA LEU A 17 1.03 4.97 7.41
C LEU A 17 0.59 3.94 8.45
N ALA A 18 1.42 3.67 9.46
CA ALA A 18 1.11 2.75 10.54
C ALA A 18 -0.06 3.25 11.39
N PHE A 19 -0.11 4.55 11.68
CA PHE A 19 -1.22 5.16 12.40
C PHE A 19 -2.53 5.07 11.60
N ILE A 20 -2.50 5.39 10.30
CA ILE A 20 -3.67 5.28 9.42
C ILE A 20 -4.16 3.82 9.35
N LEU A 21 -3.25 2.86 9.20
CA LEU A 21 -3.59 1.43 9.18
C LEU A 21 -4.26 1.00 10.49
N GLY A 22 -3.67 1.36 11.63
CA GLY A 22 -4.23 1.04 12.94
C GLY A 22 -5.59 1.70 13.19
N LEU A 23 -5.72 2.98 12.82
CA LEU A 23 -6.99 3.71 12.93
C LEU A 23 -8.07 3.05 12.05
N PHE A 24 -7.76 2.78 10.78
CA PHE A 24 -8.67 2.11 9.86
C PHE A 24 -9.10 0.73 10.37
N HIS A 25 -8.17 -0.03 10.94
CA HIS A 25 -8.44 -1.34 11.53
C HIS A 25 -9.43 -1.22 12.70
N LEU A 26 -9.18 -0.31 13.64
CA LEU A 26 -10.06 -0.09 14.79
C LEU A 26 -11.45 0.41 14.37
N LEU A 27 -11.53 1.32 13.39
CA LEU A 27 -12.82 1.80 12.86
C LEU A 27 -13.61 0.67 12.17
N SER A 28 -12.93 -0.24 11.49
CA SER A 28 -13.57 -1.39 10.83
C SER A 28 -14.08 -2.41 11.86
N VAL A 29 -13.26 -2.75 12.86
CA VAL A 29 -13.61 -3.76 13.88
C VAL A 29 -14.64 -3.23 14.89
N SER A 30 -14.62 -1.93 15.18
CA SER A 30 -15.64 -1.29 16.04
C SER A 30 -17.01 -1.13 15.36
N GLY A 31 -17.12 -1.42 14.06
CA GLY A 31 -18.37 -1.30 13.32
C GLY A 31 -18.74 0.14 12.94
N ILE A 32 -17.85 1.11 13.17
CA ILE A 32 -18.03 2.50 12.73
C ILE A 32 -17.91 2.61 11.20
N LEU A 33 -16.95 1.88 10.62
CA LEU A 33 -16.79 1.74 9.18
C LEU A 33 -17.21 0.33 8.74
N VAL A 34 -18.40 0.22 8.15
CA VAL A 34 -18.90 -1.03 7.57
C VAL A 34 -18.67 -1.00 6.06
N LEU A 35 -17.55 -1.58 5.61
CA LEU A 35 -17.20 -1.74 4.20
C LEU A 35 -17.21 -3.22 3.80
N SER A 36 -17.30 -3.48 2.49
CA SER A 36 -17.14 -4.82 1.92
C SER A 36 -15.81 -5.44 2.38
N THR A 37 -15.84 -6.73 2.74
CA THR A 37 -14.66 -7.48 3.18
C THR A 37 -13.53 -7.46 2.15
N MET A 38 -13.87 -7.33 0.87
CA MET A 38 -12.90 -7.18 -0.21
C MET A 38 -12.17 -5.83 -0.13
N VAL A 39 -12.93 -4.73 0.04
CA VAL A 39 -12.37 -3.38 0.14
C VAL A 39 -11.44 -3.24 1.33
N VAL A 40 -11.89 -3.74 2.50
CA VAL A 40 -11.08 -3.74 3.73
C VAL A 40 -9.76 -4.48 3.51
N ARG A 41 -9.81 -5.63 2.83
CA ARG A 41 -8.62 -6.46 2.55
C ARG A 41 -7.64 -5.78 1.61
N VAL A 42 -8.11 -5.26 0.48
CA VAL A 42 -7.25 -4.57 -0.51
C VAL A 42 -6.58 -3.36 0.15
N PHE A 43 -7.33 -2.58 0.93
CA PHE A 43 -6.79 -1.44 1.65
C PHE A 43 -5.72 -1.85 2.68
N HIS A 44 -6.00 -2.84 3.54
CA HIS A 44 -5.02 -3.33 4.51
C HIS A 44 -3.73 -3.82 3.85
N LEU A 45 -3.84 -4.66 2.81
CA LEU A 45 -2.67 -5.22 2.13
C LEU A 45 -1.84 -4.13 1.44
N THR A 46 -2.49 -3.16 0.81
CA THR A 46 -1.79 -2.02 0.17
C THR A 46 -0.95 -1.25 1.18
N LEU A 47 -1.51 -0.96 2.36
CA LEU A 47 -0.79 -0.25 3.42
C LEU A 47 0.33 -1.10 4.05
N ILE A 48 0.09 -2.40 4.27
CA ILE A 48 1.11 -3.31 4.81
C ILE A 48 2.29 -3.43 3.84
N PHE A 49 2.06 -3.58 2.54
CA PHE A 49 3.14 -3.60 1.55
C PHE A 49 3.91 -2.29 1.52
N GLY A 50 3.21 -1.16 1.58
CA GLY A 50 3.85 0.15 1.71
C GLY A 50 4.79 0.21 2.93
N LEU A 51 4.33 -0.25 4.09
CA LEU A 51 5.13 -0.31 5.32
C LEU A 51 6.32 -1.27 5.22
N ILE A 52 6.16 -2.44 4.61
CA ILE A 52 7.24 -3.42 4.45
C ILE A 52 8.34 -2.88 3.54
N PHE A 53 7.97 -2.33 2.38
CA PHE A 53 8.96 -1.81 1.42
C PHE A 53 9.70 -0.60 1.97
N LEU A 54 9.00 0.32 2.66
CA LEU A 54 9.63 1.47 3.29
C LEU A 54 10.39 1.11 4.58
N GLY A 55 9.91 0.15 5.35
CA GLY A 55 10.51 -0.25 6.63
C GLY A 55 11.74 -1.14 6.51
N SER A 56 11.86 -1.94 5.44
CA SER A 56 12.99 -2.86 5.21
C SER A 56 14.30 -2.16 4.80
N LEU A 57 14.28 -0.84 4.61
CA LEU A 57 15.43 -0.08 4.13
C LEU A 57 16.52 0.06 5.20
N SER A 58 17.52 -0.83 5.18
CA SER A 58 18.72 -0.70 6.01
C SER A 58 19.68 0.35 5.44
N HIS A 59 20.13 1.26 6.31
CA HIS A 59 20.94 2.42 5.96
C HIS A 59 22.43 2.08 5.69
N ASP A 60 22.88 0.87 6.06
CA ASP A 60 24.29 0.45 6.02
C ASP A 60 24.70 -0.26 4.71
N SER A 61 23.86 -0.19 3.68
CA SER A 61 24.13 -0.90 2.43
C SER A 61 24.95 -0.06 1.45
N ARG A 62 26.02 -0.63 0.90
CA ARG A 62 26.77 -0.10 -0.26
C ARG A 62 25.87 0.27 -1.45
N TYR A 63 24.68 -0.33 -1.55
CA TYR A 63 23.69 -0.12 -2.62
C TYR A 63 22.44 0.65 -2.15
N TRP A 64 22.56 1.48 -1.11
CA TRP A 64 21.43 2.20 -0.51
C TRP A 64 20.54 2.93 -1.53
N SER A 65 21.12 3.68 -2.47
CA SER A 65 20.35 4.42 -3.49
C SER A 65 19.53 3.51 -4.41
N LEU A 66 20.09 2.37 -4.82
CA LEU A 66 19.36 1.41 -5.65
C LEU A 66 18.22 0.76 -4.87
N ARG A 67 18.47 0.35 -3.61
CA ARG A 67 17.45 -0.26 -2.75
C ARG A 67 16.32 0.73 -2.45
N PHE A 68 16.65 2.01 -2.24
CA PHE A 68 15.66 3.08 -2.07
C PHE A 68 14.77 3.23 -3.30
N ILE A 69 15.37 3.32 -4.50
CA ILE A 69 14.62 3.42 -5.76
C ILE A 69 13.70 2.21 -5.94
N VAL A 70 14.23 1.00 -5.72
CA VAL A 70 13.44 -0.23 -5.84
C VAL A 70 12.29 -0.25 -4.83
N ALA A 71 12.54 0.06 -3.56
CA ALA A 71 11.50 0.09 -2.53
C ALA A 71 10.41 1.12 -2.82
N VAL A 72 10.79 2.33 -3.24
CA VAL A 72 9.82 3.37 -3.63
C VAL A 72 9.03 2.92 -4.85
N SER A 73 9.67 2.32 -5.85
CA SER A 73 8.98 1.81 -7.04
C SER A 73 7.98 0.70 -6.71
N LEU A 74 8.34 -0.24 -5.83
CA LEU A 74 7.47 -1.32 -5.38
C LEU A 74 6.31 -0.78 -4.53
N CYS A 75 6.57 0.22 -3.69
CA CYS A 75 5.53 0.90 -2.91
C CYS A 75 4.52 1.61 -3.83
N LEU A 76 5.00 2.36 -4.82
CA LEU A 76 4.12 3.00 -5.81
C LEU A 76 3.33 1.98 -6.62
N LEU A 77 3.96 0.87 -7.01
CA LEU A 77 3.29 -0.20 -7.74
C LEU A 77 2.20 -0.84 -6.90
N ALA A 78 2.46 -1.13 -5.61
CA ALA A 78 1.46 -1.65 -4.69
C ALA A 78 0.29 -0.68 -4.48
N PHE A 79 0.55 0.62 -4.39
CA PHE A 79 -0.50 1.63 -4.31
C PHE A 79 -1.32 1.71 -5.60
N PHE A 80 -0.68 1.60 -6.76
CA PHE A 80 -1.35 1.66 -8.05
C PHE A 80 -2.25 0.43 -8.26
N THR A 81 -1.74 -0.78 -8.00
CA THR A 81 -2.52 -2.01 -8.11
C THR A 81 -3.66 -2.04 -7.08
N GLY A 82 -3.39 -1.64 -5.84
CA GLY A 82 -4.40 -1.54 -4.79
C GLY A 82 -5.53 -0.57 -5.14
N THR A 83 -5.18 0.63 -5.63
CA THR A 83 -6.18 1.63 -6.05
C THR A 83 -6.98 1.16 -7.27
N TYR A 84 -6.32 0.52 -8.24
CA TYR A 84 -7.00 -0.05 -9.40
C TYR A 84 -8.03 -1.09 -8.98
N LEU A 85 -7.66 -2.03 -8.11
CA LEU A 85 -8.58 -3.03 -7.58
C LEU A 85 -9.74 -2.40 -6.83
N LEU A 86 -9.51 -1.33 -6.05
CA LEU A 86 -10.56 -0.59 -5.34
C LEU A 86 -11.57 0.12 -6.25
N ILE A 87 -11.18 0.49 -7.47
CA ILE A 87 -12.10 1.07 -8.45
C ILE A 87 -12.81 -0.02 -9.24
N ARG A 88 -12.09 -1.11 -9.58
CA ARG A 88 -12.58 -2.12 -10.51
C ARG A 88 -13.43 -3.21 -9.86
N TRP A 89 -13.18 -3.54 -8.60
CA TRP A 89 -13.79 -4.70 -7.95
C TRP A 89 -15.32 -4.71 -8.01
N GLU A 90 -15.96 -3.55 -7.79
CA GLU A 90 -17.42 -3.43 -7.81
C GLU A 90 -17.95 -3.72 -9.22
N THR A 91 -17.30 -3.18 -10.25
CA THR A 91 -17.68 -3.41 -11.65
C THR A 91 -17.55 -4.86 -12.06
N VAL A 92 -16.55 -5.58 -11.54
CA VAL A 92 -16.34 -7.01 -11.83
C VAL A 92 -17.37 -7.86 -11.08
N ALA A 93 -17.69 -7.51 -9.84
CA ALA A 93 -18.69 -8.23 -9.06
C ALA A 93 -20.11 -8.06 -9.64
N LEU A 94 -20.47 -6.85 -10.09
CA LEU A 94 -21.78 -6.55 -10.66
C LEU A 94 -21.97 -7.05 -12.09
N SER A 95 -20.88 -7.21 -12.86
CA SER A 95 -20.94 -7.74 -14.23
C SER A 95 -21.07 -9.27 -14.30
N GLY A 96 -21.10 -9.96 -13.16
CA GLY A 96 -21.06 -11.43 -13.11
C GLY A 96 -19.67 -12.00 -13.35
N GLY A 97 -18.61 -11.23 -13.11
CA GLY A 97 -17.22 -11.68 -13.26
C GLY A 97 -16.62 -11.42 -14.63
N VAL A 98 -17.17 -10.50 -15.43
CA VAL A 98 -16.57 -10.12 -16.71
C VAL A 98 -15.32 -9.29 -16.45
N THR A 99 -14.16 -9.88 -16.76
CA THR A 99 -12.83 -9.27 -16.61
C THR A 99 -12.22 -8.92 -17.96
N ASN A 100 -11.46 -7.83 -17.99
CA ASN A 100 -10.63 -7.45 -19.13
C ASN A 100 -9.21 -7.97 -18.96
N TRP A 101 -8.44 -7.97 -20.05
CA TRP A 101 -7.01 -8.31 -20.03
C TRP A 101 -6.21 -7.52 -18.99
N PHE A 102 -6.55 -6.25 -18.78
CA PHE A 102 -5.87 -5.41 -17.80
C PHE A 102 -6.20 -5.81 -16.35
N ASP A 103 -7.40 -6.32 -16.09
CA ASP A 103 -7.80 -6.81 -14.76
C ASP A 103 -6.98 -8.04 -14.36
N ILE A 104 -6.59 -8.87 -15.35
CA ILE A 104 -5.73 -10.06 -15.17
C ILE A 104 -4.27 -9.68 -14.89
N VAL A 105 -3.78 -8.60 -15.50
CA VAL A 105 -2.37 -8.17 -15.32
C VAL A 105 -2.17 -7.47 -13.98
N VAL A 106 -3.20 -6.77 -13.49
CA VAL A 106 -3.12 -5.94 -12.28
C VAL A 106 -3.58 -6.66 -11.01
N GLY A 107 -4.57 -7.56 -11.13
CA GLY A 107 -5.08 -8.37 -10.02
C GLY A 107 -4.17 -9.53 -9.65
#